data_AF-L0D6L4-F1
#
_entry.id   AF-L0D6L4-F1
#
_cell.length_a   1.000
_cell.length_b   1.000
_cell.length_c   1.000
_cell.angle_alpha   90.00
_cell.angle_beta   90.00
_cell.angle_gamma   90.00
#
_symmetry.space_group_name_H-M   'P 1'
#
loop_
_entity.id
_entity.type
_entity.pdbx_description
1 polymer ?
#
loop_
_entity_poly.entity_id
_entity_poly.type
_entity_poly.pdbx_seq_one_letter_code
_entity_poly.pdbx_strand_id
1 'polypeptide(L)'
;MNRLGVEDLEIVGFNGTPQVECGRTLPVVRRKSDKMYCVLRSVGNSASLAWHDEKEATEFVRAKRWTRFHDPLPIPRSCISDGDGQLARQPMVVHAFQALLEMAGRVTWPAWFRDEPFLWRRLDLDRPNESVQAACTSAETVEALMDDWATGIKGRFDARFHQGHQRPALKRVADFMLCAARTRDLRWQAYLRYAMSQEPDRVRPIFDAFIQGEFSDADWPGFLKQIESLSGVLKAVQIPDIRPSSASPTQNTRSKLMNIANQIPIYVMNPAAA
;
A
#
# COMPACT_ATOMS: atom_id res chain seq x y z
N MET A 1 -34.31 10.60 -9.45
CA MET A 1 -33.11 10.05 -8.79
C MET A 1 -31.90 10.63 -9.51
N ASN A 2 -31.15 11.53 -8.87
CA ASN A 2 -29.96 12.12 -9.47
C ASN A 2 -28.86 11.06 -9.51
N ARG A 3 -28.60 10.51 -10.71
CA ARG A 3 -27.39 9.72 -10.95
C ARG A 3 -26.19 10.62 -10.64
N LEU A 4 -25.39 10.24 -9.66
CA LEU A 4 -24.11 10.91 -9.39
C LEU A 4 -23.20 10.58 -10.58
N GLY A 5 -22.95 11.57 -11.45
CA GLY A 5 -21.93 11.43 -12.48
C GLY A 5 -20.56 11.37 -11.81
N VAL A 6 -19.79 10.32 -12.07
CA VAL A 6 -18.47 10.16 -11.45
C VAL A 6 -17.50 11.29 -11.86
N GLU A 7 -17.74 11.90 -13.03
CA GLU A 7 -17.10 13.12 -13.52
C GLU A 7 -17.19 14.29 -12.51
N ASP A 8 -18.25 14.34 -11.70
CA ASP A 8 -18.48 15.39 -10.69
C ASP A 8 -17.80 15.08 -9.35
N LEU A 9 -17.10 13.95 -9.22
CA LEU A 9 -16.47 13.52 -7.99
C LEU A 9 -14.94 13.57 -8.09
N GLU A 10 -14.31 13.79 -6.96
CA GLU A 10 -12.87 13.66 -6.78
C GLU A 10 -12.58 13.08 -5.40
N ILE A 11 -11.53 12.27 -5.29
CA ILE A 11 -11.09 11.68 -4.03
C ILE A 11 -10.21 12.68 -3.31
N VAL A 12 -10.64 13.13 -2.15
CA VAL A 12 -9.95 14.15 -1.35
C VAL A 12 -9.23 13.57 -0.14
N GLY A 13 -9.33 12.25 0.08
CA GLY A 13 -8.74 11.59 1.22
C GLY A 13 -9.35 10.22 1.45
N PHE A 14 -9.25 9.75 2.69
CA PHE A 14 -9.82 8.48 3.12
C PHE A 14 -10.34 8.51 4.54
N ASN A 15 -11.22 7.56 4.84
CA ASN A 15 -11.81 7.39 6.14
C ASN A 15 -10.81 6.73 7.10
N GLY A 16 -10.60 7.38 8.24
CA GLY A 16 -9.66 7.01 9.28
C GLY A 16 -8.38 7.83 9.27
N THR A 17 -7.46 7.42 10.13
CA THR A 17 -6.06 7.86 10.16
C THR A 17 -5.16 6.64 10.09
N PRO A 18 -3.99 6.70 9.43
CA PRO A 18 -3.03 5.62 9.46
C PRO A 18 -2.55 5.36 10.90
N GLN A 19 -3.09 4.32 11.54
CA GLN A 19 -2.68 3.88 12.89
C GLN A 19 -1.66 2.74 12.84
N VAL A 20 -1.64 2.04 11.72
CA VAL A 20 -0.76 0.91 11.42
C VAL A 20 0.07 1.23 10.18
N GLU A 21 1.18 0.50 10.08
CA GLU A 21 2.25 0.61 9.11
C GLU A 21 1.80 0.55 7.64
N CYS A 22 0.68 -0.12 7.39
CA CYS A 22 -0.03 -0.14 6.13
C CYS A 22 -1.53 -0.27 6.34
N GLY A 23 -2.31 -0.16 5.28
CA GLY A 23 -3.72 -0.43 5.37
C GLY A 23 -4.45 -0.10 4.09
N ARG A 24 -5.74 -0.42 4.12
CA ARG A 24 -6.70 -0.04 3.10
C ARG A 24 -7.93 0.56 3.74
N THR A 25 -8.45 1.61 3.14
CA THR A 25 -9.52 2.41 3.71
C THR A 25 -10.45 2.92 2.62
N LEU A 26 -11.71 3.15 2.99
CA LEU A 26 -12.69 3.70 2.06
C LEU A 26 -12.31 5.14 1.70
N PRO A 27 -12.40 5.52 0.40
CA PRO A 27 -12.12 6.89 -0.01
C PRO A 27 -13.18 7.85 0.52
N VAL A 28 -12.74 9.07 0.81
CA VAL A 28 -13.59 10.24 1.00
C VAL A 28 -13.59 11.00 -0.32
N VAL A 29 -14.79 11.23 -0.85
CA VAL A 29 -15.00 11.99 -2.08
C VAL A 29 -15.54 13.38 -1.79
N ARG A 30 -15.25 14.32 -2.67
CA ARG A 30 -15.87 15.64 -2.72
C ARG A 30 -16.65 15.76 -4.04
N ARG A 31 -17.86 16.29 -3.96
CA ARG A 31 -18.63 16.68 -5.14
C ARG A 31 -18.18 18.05 -5.60
N LYS A 32 -17.81 18.18 -6.86
CA LYS A 32 -17.17 19.38 -7.43
C LYS A 32 -18.10 20.59 -7.42
N SER A 33 -19.40 20.38 -7.64
CA SER A 33 -20.41 21.42 -7.83
C SER A 33 -20.71 22.22 -6.57
N ASP A 34 -20.85 21.56 -5.43
CA ASP A 34 -21.25 22.19 -4.16
C ASP A 34 -20.28 21.91 -3.01
N LYS A 35 -19.14 21.27 -3.30
CA LYS A 35 -18.07 20.97 -2.35
C LYS A 35 -18.50 20.13 -1.15
N MET A 36 -19.61 19.39 -1.26
CA MET A 36 -20.02 18.45 -0.22
C MET A 36 -19.12 17.21 -0.21
N TYR A 37 -18.93 16.63 0.98
CA TYR A 37 -18.03 15.51 1.24
C TYR A 37 -18.79 14.24 1.61
N CYS A 38 -18.29 13.07 1.21
CA CYS A 38 -18.90 11.80 1.56
C CYS A 38 -17.87 10.67 1.65
N VAL A 39 -18.09 9.68 2.54
CA VAL A 39 -17.37 8.40 2.50
C VAL A 39 -18.07 7.48 1.50
N LEU A 40 -17.33 7.00 0.50
CA LEU A 40 -17.90 6.18 -0.56
C LEU A 40 -17.99 4.69 -0.13
N ARG A 41 -19.18 4.25 0.30
CA ARG A 41 -19.37 3.00 1.07
C ARG A 41 -19.76 1.74 0.29
N SER A 42 -20.05 1.78 -1.00
CA SER A 42 -20.25 0.58 -1.84
C SER A 42 -20.51 0.96 -3.30
N VAL A 43 -20.30 0.00 -4.21
CA VAL A 43 -20.78 0.04 -5.59
C VAL A 43 -22.24 -0.41 -5.63
N GLY A 44 -23.09 0.30 -6.37
CA GLY A 44 -24.41 -0.18 -6.75
C GLY A 44 -25.45 -0.26 -5.63
N ASN A 45 -25.11 0.11 -4.40
CA ASN A 45 -26.07 0.14 -3.30
C ASN A 45 -26.76 1.51 -3.28
N SER A 46 -28.07 1.53 -3.46
CA SER A 46 -28.93 2.72 -3.38
C SER A 46 -29.07 3.30 -1.96
N ALA A 47 -28.18 2.91 -1.05
CA ALA A 47 -28.07 3.52 0.27
C ALA A 47 -27.81 5.02 0.11
N SER A 48 -28.57 5.84 0.84
CA SER A 48 -28.37 7.28 0.84
C SER A 48 -26.96 7.60 1.35
N LEU A 49 -26.16 8.20 0.47
CA LEU A 49 -24.86 8.73 0.84
C LEU A 49 -25.07 9.92 1.80
N ALA A 50 -24.45 9.86 2.97
CA ALA A 50 -24.44 10.97 3.90
C ALA A 50 -23.42 12.01 3.41
N TRP A 51 -23.92 13.18 3.04
CA TRP A 51 -23.10 14.30 2.57
C TRP A 51 -22.86 15.28 3.71
N HIS A 52 -21.62 15.75 3.81
CA HIS A 52 -21.14 16.63 4.86
C HIS A 52 -20.61 17.93 4.27
N ASP A 53 -20.78 19.04 4.98
CA ASP A 53 -20.22 20.32 4.57
C ASP A 53 -18.72 20.46 4.94
N GLU A 54 -18.10 21.59 4.58
CA GLU A 54 -16.69 21.85 4.89
C GLU A 54 -16.40 21.92 6.41
N LYS A 55 -17.36 22.41 7.20
CA LYS A 55 -17.19 22.57 8.64
C LYS A 55 -17.15 21.19 9.30
N GLU A 56 -18.12 20.33 9.00
CA GLU A 56 -18.17 18.94 9.47
C GLU A 56 -16.94 18.15 8.99
N ALA A 57 -16.55 18.31 7.72
CA ALA A 57 -15.35 17.66 7.19
C ALA A 57 -14.07 18.08 7.92
N THR A 58 -13.94 19.37 8.25
CA THR A 58 -12.81 19.90 9.04
C THR A 58 -12.82 19.34 10.46
N GLU A 59 -13.98 19.23 11.09
CA GLU A 59 -14.14 18.60 12.40
C GLU A 59 -13.73 17.12 12.37
N PHE A 60 -14.10 16.37 11.33
CA PHE A 60 -13.66 14.98 11.16
C PHE A 60 -12.14 14.85 10.97
N VAL A 61 -11.51 15.76 10.24
CA VAL A 61 -10.04 15.77 10.10
C VAL A 61 -9.38 16.07 11.44
N ARG A 62 -9.83 17.10 12.18
CA ARG A 62 -9.32 17.43 13.51
C ARG A 62 -9.48 16.28 14.50
N ALA A 63 -10.59 15.56 14.42
CA ALA A 63 -10.86 14.38 15.23
C ALA A 63 -10.11 13.12 14.75
N LYS A 64 -9.23 13.23 13.73
CA LYS A 64 -8.49 12.11 13.12
C LYS A 64 -9.39 11.01 12.57
N ARG A 65 -10.65 11.36 12.26
CA ARG A 65 -11.62 10.45 11.66
C ARG A 65 -11.43 10.37 10.17
N TRP A 66 -10.91 11.39 9.50
CA TRP A 66 -10.55 11.41 8.09
C TRP A 66 -9.12 11.91 7.90
N THR A 67 -8.46 11.42 6.86
CA THR A 67 -7.14 11.92 6.43
C THR A 67 -7.29 12.51 5.04
N ARG A 68 -6.95 13.80 4.88
CA ARG A 68 -7.03 14.52 3.61
C ARG A 68 -5.75 14.33 2.80
N PHE A 69 -5.90 14.28 1.48
CA PHE A 69 -4.80 14.48 0.55
C PHE A 69 -4.55 15.97 0.37
N HIS A 70 -3.30 16.33 0.06
CA HIS A 70 -2.97 17.69 -0.35
C HIS A 70 -3.68 18.04 -1.67
N ASP A 71 -3.52 17.15 -2.65
CA ASP A 71 -4.17 17.28 -3.95
C ASP A 71 -5.22 16.18 -4.12
N PRO A 72 -6.44 16.53 -4.58
CA PRO A 72 -7.44 15.54 -4.93
C PRO A 72 -6.93 14.58 -6.01
N LEU A 73 -7.40 13.34 -5.96
CA LEU A 73 -7.19 12.33 -6.98
C LEU A 73 -8.48 12.16 -7.81
N PRO A 74 -8.37 11.92 -9.12
CA PRO A 74 -9.53 11.50 -9.90
C PRO A 74 -10.01 10.12 -9.41
N ILE A 75 -11.29 9.83 -9.63
CA ILE A 75 -11.79 8.47 -9.47
C ILE A 75 -11.09 7.58 -10.51
N PRO A 76 -10.52 6.42 -10.13
CA PRO A 76 -9.83 5.53 -11.06
C PRO A 76 -10.74 5.13 -12.22
N ARG A 77 -10.25 5.19 -13.46
CA ARG A 77 -11.03 4.82 -14.65
C ARG A 77 -11.53 3.38 -14.60
N SER A 78 -10.74 2.49 -14.01
CA SER A 78 -11.12 1.08 -13.77
C SER A 78 -12.36 0.92 -12.88
N CYS A 79 -12.72 1.93 -12.10
CA CYS A 79 -13.91 1.96 -11.27
C CYS A 79 -15.14 2.55 -11.96
N ILE A 80 -15.01 3.03 -13.21
CA ILE A 80 -16.08 3.72 -13.94
C ILE A 80 -16.60 2.81 -15.07
N SER A 81 -17.91 2.76 -15.24
CA SER A 81 -18.56 2.10 -16.37
C SER A 81 -18.43 2.94 -17.64
N ASP A 82 -17.94 2.33 -18.72
CA ASP A 82 -17.70 2.98 -20.02
C ASP A 82 -18.97 3.55 -20.69
N GLY A 83 -20.15 3.07 -20.29
CA GLY A 83 -21.42 3.40 -20.95
C GLY A 83 -22.23 4.52 -20.30
N ASP A 84 -22.13 4.68 -18.98
CA ASP A 84 -23.00 5.58 -18.22
C ASP A 84 -22.26 6.44 -17.17
N GLY A 85 -20.94 6.31 -17.10
CA GLY A 85 -20.10 7.07 -16.19
C GLY A 85 -20.43 6.82 -14.71
N GLN A 86 -21.09 5.69 -14.39
CA GLN A 86 -21.40 5.28 -13.03
C GLN A 86 -20.25 4.46 -12.43
N LEU A 87 -20.23 4.34 -11.10
CA LEU A 87 -19.29 3.44 -10.42
C LEU A 87 -19.64 1.98 -10.75
N ALA A 88 -18.68 1.28 -11.36
CA ALA A 88 -18.75 -0.14 -11.69
C ALA A 88 -17.93 -1.02 -10.74
N ARG A 89 -16.87 -0.47 -10.11
CA ARG A 89 -16.03 -1.15 -9.11
C ARG A 89 -15.78 -0.25 -7.91
N GLN A 90 -15.47 -0.86 -6.77
CA GLN A 90 -15.30 -0.12 -5.52
C GLN A 90 -13.93 0.54 -5.53
N PRO A 91 -13.81 1.86 -5.52
CA PRO A 91 -12.52 2.49 -5.28
C PRO A 91 -12.10 2.25 -3.83
N MET A 92 -10.82 2.01 -3.63
CA MET A 92 -10.21 1.77 -2.32
C MET A 92 -8.90 2.53 -2.25
N VAL A 93 -8.62 3.12 -1.10
CA VAL A 93 -7.32 3.75 -0.83
C VAL A 93 -6.43 2.71 -0.17
N VAL A 94 -5.22 2.55 -0.67
CA VAL A 94 -4.12 1.87 0.02
C VAL A 94 -3.17 2.91 0.60
N HIS A 95 -2.65 2.67 1.79
CA HIS A 95 -1.60 3.50 2.37
C HIS A 95 -0.51 2.63 3.00
N ALA A 96 0.72 3.11 2.98
CA ALA A 96 1.84 2.47 3.68
C ALA A 96 2.88 3.50 4.11
N PHE A 97 3.69 3.14 5.08
CA PHE A 97 4.80 3.96 5.57
C PHE A 97 6.06 3.58 4.80
N GLN A 98 6.79 4.59 4.30
CA GLN A 98 7.98 4.36 3.47
C GLN A 98 9.02 3.46 4.13
N ALA A 99 9.26 3.65 5.42
CA ALA A 99 10.24 2.86 6.17
C ALA A 99 10.00 1.34 6.10
N LEU A 100 8.76 0.89 5.87
CA LEU A 100 8.45 -0.55 5.81
C LEU A 100 8.72 -1.17 4.46
N LEU A 101 8.44 -0.46 3.38
CA LEU A 101 8.82 -0.93 2.04
C LEU A 101 10.33 -1.03 1.90
N GLU A 102 11.06 -0.07 2.48
CA GLU A 102 12.53 -0.12 2.56
C GLU A 102 13.03 -1.35 3.33
N MET A 103 12.38 -1.71 4.45
CA MET A 103 12.72 -2.92 5.21
C MET A 103 12.36 -4.22 4.50
N ALA A 104 11.24 -4.21 3.76
CA ALA A 104 10.67 -5.37 3.08
C ALA A 104 11.48 -5.80 1.86
N GLY A 105 12.29 -4.90 1.26
CA GLY A 105 13.30 -5.22 0.26
C GLY A 105 12.73 -5.87 -1.01
N ARG A 106 12.66 -5.10 -2.11
CA ARG A 106 11.96 -5.39 -3.39
C ARG A 106 10.45 -5.13 -3.40
N VAL A 107 9.82 -4.86 -2.25
CA VAL A 107 8.45 -4.33 -2.24
C VAL A 107 8.52 -2.85 -2.63
N THR A 108 8.02 -2.53 -3.81
CA THR A 108 8.07 -1.18 -4.37
C THR A 108 6.75 -0.44 -4.20
N TRP A 109 6.77 0.87 -4.45
CA TRP A 109 5.58 1.64 -4.82
C TRP A 109 5.32 1.42 -6.31
N PRO A 110 4.48 0.46 -6.73
CA PRO A 110 4.27 0.23 -8.15
C PRO A 110 3.62 1.46 -8.78
N ALA A 111 4.07 1.87 -9.96
CA ALA A 111 3.29 2.81 -10.77
C ALA A 111 2.05 2.12 -11.37
N TRP A 112 2.12 0.80 -11.56
CA TRP A 112 1.08 -0.05 -12.15
C TRP A 112 1.08 -1.44 -11.49
N PHE A 113 -0.10 -2.01 -11.28
CA PHE A 113 -0.28 -3.39 -10.84
C PHE A 113 -1.57 -3.96 -11.43
N ARG A 114 -1.50 -5.17 -12.02
CA ARG A 114 -2.62 -5.81 -12.74
C ARG A 114 -3.33 -4.86 -13.70
N ASP A 115 -2.55 -4.15 -14.52
CA ASP A 115 -3.02 -3.19 -15.53
C ASP A 115 -3.77 -1.96 -15.00
N GLU A 116 -3.71 -1.71 -13.69
CA GLU A 116 -4.28 -0.52 -13.07
C GLU A 116 -3.19 0.43 -12.54
N PRO A 117 -3.30 1.75 -12.77
CA PRO A 117 -2.31 2.72 -12.34
C PRO A 117 -2.46 3.07 -10.85
N PHE A 118 -1.34 3.34 -10.20
CA PHE A 118 -1.29 3.88 -8.83
C PHE A 118 -0.71 5.29 -8.85
N LEU A 119 -1.54 6.27 -8.47
CA LEU A 119 -1.13 7.66 -8.32
C LEU A 119 -0.80 7.93 -6.85
N TRP A 120 0.45 7.65 -6.46
CA TRP A 120 0.90 7.85 -5.08
C TRP A 120 0.94 9.34 -4.71
N ARG A 121 0.45 9.63 -3.51
CA ARG A 121 0.44 10.94 -2.86
C ARG A 121 1.01 10.80 -1.47
N ARG A 122 1.91 11.72 -1.12
CA ARG A 122 2.38 11.86 0.25
C ARG A 122 1.25 12.41 1.12
N LEU A 123 1.13 11.87 2.33
CA LEU A 123 0.25 12.41 3.35
C LEU A 123 1.06 13.35 4.25
N ASP A 124 0.56 14.56 4.44
CA ASP A 124 1.05 15.44 5.50
C ASP A 124 0.34 15.06 6.80
N LEU A 125 0.91 14.07 7.47
CA LEU A 125 0.56 13.77 8.84
C LEU A 125 1.38 14.71 9.75
N ASP A 126 0.85 15.09 10.91
CA ASP A 126 1.56 15.84 11.97
C ASP A 126 2.69 15.01 12.62
N ARG A 127 3.34 14.13 11.86
CA ARG A 127 4.43 13.24 12.26
C ARG A 127 5.62 13.45 11.32
N PRO A 128 6.65 14.21 11.75
CA PRO A 128 7.73 14.65 10.87
C PRO A 128 8.61 13.52 10.31
N ASN A 129 8.58 12.32 10.90
CA ASN A 129 9.52 11.24 10.59
C ASN A 129 8.91 10.06 9.82
N GLU A 130 7.63 10.12 9.46
CA GLU A 130 6.95 9.03 8.76
C GLU A 130 6.37 9.54 7.44
N SER A 131 7.11 9.33 6.34
CA SER A 131 6.56 9.55 5.00
C SER A 131 5.55 8.44 4.69
N VAL A 132 4.28 8.71 4.99
CA VAL A 132 3.17 7.86 4.57
C VAL A 132 2.78 8.27 3.17
N GLN A 133 2.63 7.29 2.29
CA GLN A 133 2.08 7.49 0.95
C GLN A 133 0.77 6.72 0.83
N ALA A 134 -0.14 7.27 0.05
CA ALA A 134 -1.41 6.66 -0.27
C ALA A 134 -1.71 6.79 -1.77
N ALA A 135 -2.47 5.83 -2.29
CA ALA A 135 -2.97 5.83 -3.65
C ALA A 135 -4.39 5.25 -3.66
N CYS A 136 -5.19 5.61 -4.65
CA CYS A 136 -6.50 5.01 -4.84
C CYS A 136 -6.56 4.27 -6.17
N THR A 137 -7.11 3.05 -6.14
CA THR A 137 -7.45 2.25 -7.32
C THR A 137 -8.67 1.37 -7.01
N SER A 138 -8.98 0.35 -7.83
CA SER A 138 -10.02 -0.62 -7.50
C SER A 138 -9.70 -1.43 -6.23
N ALA A 139 -10.73 -1.83 -5.49
CA ALA A 139 -10.59 -2.63 -4.28
C ALA A 139 -9.91 -3.96 -4.56
N GLU A 140 -10.24 -4.60 -5.68
CA GLU A 140 -9.64 -5.87 -6.10
C GLU A 140 -8.13 -5.73 -6.32
N THR A 141 -7.69 -4.65 -6.97
CA THR A 141 -6.28 -4.39 -7.21
C THR A 141 -5.55 -3.98 -5.94
N VAL A 142 -6.16 -3.18 -5.06
CA VAL A 142 -5.59 -2.87 -3.73
C VAL A 142 -5.40 -4.14 -2.91
N GLU A 143 -6.41 -5.00 -2.81
CA GLU A 143 -6.32 -6.24 -2.03
C GLU A 143 -5.24 -7.17 -2.58
N ALA A 144 -5.18 -7.32 -3.89
CA ALA A 144 -4.15 -8.11 -4.55
C ALA A 144 -2.73 -7.56 -4.33
N LEU A 145 -2.57 -6.23 -4.35
CA LEU A 145 -1.28 -5.60 -4.04
C LEU A 145 -0.86 -5.87 -2.58
N MET A 146 -1.81 -5.83 -1.64
CA MET A 146 -1.52 -6.13 -0.24
C MET A 146 -1.09 -7.59 -0.04
N ASP A 147 -1.71 -8.55 -0.73
CA ASP A 147 -1.27 -9.96 -0.68
C ASP A 147 0.09 -10.18 -1.35
N ASP A 148 0.39 -9.45 -2.44
CA ASP A 148 1.71 -9.44 -3.09
C ASP A 148 2.79 -8.92 -2.11
N TRP A 149 2.49 -7.81 -1.43
CA TRP A 149 3.33 -7.29 -0.35
C TRP A 149 3.55 -8.34 0.73
N ALA A 150 2.49 -8.94 1.29
CA ALA A 150 2.59 -9.99 2.31
C ALA A 150 3.49 -11.15 1.87
N THR A 151 3.37 -11.58 0.61
CA THR A 151 4.18 -12.65 0.03
C THR A 151 5.66 -12.25 -0.11
N GLY A 152 5.94 -11.04 -0.60
CA GLY A 152 7.31 -10.52 -0.67
C GLY A 152 7.96 -10.39 0.70
N ILE A 153 7.21 -9.85 1.68
CA ILE A 153 7.66 -9.67 3.07
C ILE A 153 7.94 -11.02 3.73
N LYS A 154 7.11 -12.04 3.47
CA LYS A 154 7.31 -13.42 3.96
C LYS A 154 8.71 -13.93 3.60
N GLY A 155 9.08 -13.85 2.32
CA GLY A 155 10.42 -14.26 1.86
C GLY A 155 11.55 -13.47 2.53
N ARG A 156 11.31 -12.18 2.81
CA ARG A 156 12.27 -11.33 3.51
C ARG A 156 12.42 -11.69 4.99
N PHE A 157 11.32 -12.00 5.67
CA PHE A 157 11.35 -12.50 7.03
C PHE A 157 12.18 -13.79 7.10
N ASP A 158 11.88 -14.74 6.22
CA ASP A 158 12.53 -16.05 6.18
C ASP A 158 14.06 -15.90 6.02
N ALA A 159 14.50 -15.02 5.11
CA ALA A 159 15.92 -14.73 4.91
C ALA A 159 16.58 -14.02 6.10
N ARG A 160 15.93 -13.03 6.71
CA ARG A 160 16.47 -12.34 7.90
C ARG A 160 16.55 -13.26 9.10
N PHE A 161 15.58 -14.17 9.25
CA PHE A 161 15.59 -15.18 10.30
C PHE A 161 16.79 -16.10 10.14
N HIS A 162 17.03 -16.58 8.91
CA HIS A 162 18.20 -17.41 8.58
C HIS A 162 19.53 -16.69 8.85
N GLN A 163 19.62 -15.39 8.53
CA GLN A 163 20.78 -14.54 8.80
C GLN A 163 20.97 -14.18 10.30
N GLY A 164 20.13 -14.68 11.21
CA GLY A 164 20.26 -14.42 12.64
C GLY A 164 19.95 -12.99 13.06
N HIS A 165 19.09 -12.27 12.31
CA HIS A 165 18.67 -10.92 12.70
C HIS A 165 17.98 -10.91 14.07
N GLN A 166 18.09 -9.79 14.78
CA GLN A 166 17.50 -9.63 16.09
C GLN A 166 15.96 -9.69 16.06
N ARG A 167 15.37 -10.24 17.12
CA ARG A 167 13.91 -10.39 17.30
C ARG A 167 13.11 -9.12 17.03
N PRO A 168 13.50 -7.90 17.49
CA PRO A 168 12.74 -6.68 17.19
C PRO A 168 12.66 -6.36 15.69
N ALA A 169 13.73 -6.62 14.93
CA ALA A 169 13.74 -6.41 13.49
C ALA A 169 12.83 -7.42 12.76
N LEU A 170 12.86 -8.69 13.20
CA LEU A 170 11.96 -9.73 12.70
C LEU A 170 10.49 -9.42 13.02
N LYS A 171 10.21 -8.96 14.24
CA LYS A 171 8.86 -8.58 14.66
C LYS A 171 8.29 -7.49 13.76
N ARG A 172 9.05 -6.43 13.50
CA ARG A 172 8.59 -5.34 12.64
C ARG A 172 8.27 -5.80 11.21
N VAL A 173 9.00 -6.78 10.69
CA VAL A 173 8.71 -7.41 9.39
C VAL A 173 7.45 -8.28 9.46
N ALA A 174 7.25 -9.03 10.55
CA ALA A 174 6.06 -9.84 10.75
C ALA A 174 4.79 -9.00 10.98
N ASP A 175 4.88 -7.89 11.72
CA ASP A 175 3.79 -6.93 11.90
C ASP A 175 3.33 -6.37 10.55
N PHE A 176 4.29 -6.02 9.68
CA PHE A 176 4.00 -5.55 8.33
C PHE A 176 3.33 -6.64 7.47
N MET A 177 3.78 -7.89 7.59
CA MET A 177 3.15 -9.02 6.92
C MET A 177 1.71 -9.22 7.39
N LEU A 178 1.44 -9.13 8.71
CA LEU A 178 0.10 -9.23 9.29
C LEU A 178 -0.81 -8.10 8.80
N CYS A 179 -0.27 -6.88 8.71
CA CYS A 179 -0.97 -5.72 8.20
C CYS A 179 -1.39 -5.90 6.72
N ALA A 180 -0.52 -6.51 5.91
CA ALA A 180 -0.75 -6.68 4.47
C ALA A 180 -1.59 -7.93 4.14
N ALA A 181 -1.45 -9.03 4.90
CA ALA A 181 -2.09 -10.30 4.58
C ALA A 181 -3.62 -10.24 4.61
N ARG A 182 -4.27 -10.56 3.48
CA ARG A 182 -5.74 -10.59 3.36
C ARG A 182 -6.28 -12.01 3.37
N THR A 183 -5.63 -12.93 2.67
CA THR A 183 -6.06 -14.33 2.63
C THR A 183 -5.85 -15.01 3.98
N ARG A 184 -6.70 -16.00 4.28
CA ARG A 184 -6.59 -16.81 5.50
C ARG A 184 -5.21 -17.47 5.59
N ASP A 185 -4.72 -18.02 4.49
CA ASP A 185 -3.42 -18.70 4.44
C ASP A 185 -2.25 -17.74 4.71
N LEU A 186 -2.24 -16.55 4.08
CA LEU A 186 -1.20 -15.56 4.34
C LEU A 186 -1.25 -15.04 5.78
N ARG A 187 -2.44 -14.85 6.34
CA ARG A 187 -2.61 -14.44 7.75
C ARG A 187 -2.07 -15.51 8.70
N TRP A 188 -2.36 -16.79 8.47
CA TRP A 188 -1.77 -17.88 9.25
C TRP A 188 -0.24 -17.86 9.19
N GLN A 189 0.32 -17.76 7.98
CA GLN A 189 1.77 -17.68 7.77
C GLN A 189 2.41 -16.46 8.44
N ALA A 190 1.70 -15.33 8.50
CA ALA A 190 2.13 -14.13 9.18
C ALA A 190 2.10 -14.30 10.71
N TYR A 191 1.05 -14.92 11.27
CA TYR A 191 0.95 -15.20 12.70
C TYR A 191 2.06 -16.14 13.20
N LEU A 192 2.39 -17.18 12.44
CA LEU A 192 3.52 -18.06 12.76
C LEU A 192 4.83 -17.28 12.84
N ARG A 193 5.11 -16.40 11.88
CA ARG A 193 6.33 -15.56 11.85
C ARG A 193 6.35 -14.50 12.94
N TYR A 194 5.20 -13.91 13.23
CA TYR A 194 5.05 -13.02 14.38
C TYR A 194 5.41 -13.74 15.67
N ALA A 195 4.88 -14.95 15.87
CA ALA A 195 5.19 -15.76 17.04
C ALA A 195 6.68 -16.13 17.12
N MET A 196 7.30 -16.51 16.00
CA MET A 196 8.74 -16.80 15.92
C MET A 196 9.64 -15.60 16.30
N SER A 197 9.13 -14.38 16.14
CA SER A 197 9.85 -13.15 16.46
C SER A 197 9.71 -12.71 17.93
N GLN A 198 8.95 -13.45 18.74
CA GLN A 198 8.52 -13.06 20.08
C GLN A 198 8.77 -14.17 21.11
N GLU A 199 8.70 -13.82 22.40
CA GLU A 199 8.64 -14.82 23.47
C GLU A 199 7.26 -15.48 23.52
N PRO A 200 7.15 -16.80 23.82
CA PRO A 200 5.87 -17.51 23.88
C PRO A 200 4.80 -16.83 24.75
N ASP A 201 5.19 -16.28 25.91
CA ASP A 201 4.29 -15.61 26.86
C ASP A 201 3.64 -14.35 26.26
N ARG A 202 4.31 -13.71 25.30
CA ARG A 202 3.77 -12.53 24.58
C ARG A 202 2.86 -12.93 23.42
N VAL A 203 2.98 -14.15 22.94
CA VAL A 203 2.20 -14.68 21.82
C VAL A 203 0.86 -15.21 22.30
N ARG A 204 0.82 -15.83 23.49
CA ARG A 204 -0.39 -16.46 24.02
C ARG A 204 -1.62 -15.52 24.03
N PRO A 205 -1.55 -14.28 24.54
CA PRO A 205 -2.70 -13.37 24.52
C PRO A 205 -3.16 -13.01 23.10
N ILE A 206 -2.23 -12.90 22.15
CA ILE A 206 -2.54 -12.63 20.74
C ILE A 206 -3.22 -13.84 20.10
N PHE A 207 -2.77 -15.05 20.47
CA PHE A 207 -3.40 -16.28 20.03
C PHE A 207 -4.85 -16.36 20.48
N ASP A 208 -5.09 -16.19 21.79
CA ASP A 208 -6.44 -16.30 22.35
C ASP A 208 -7.37 -15.18 21.83
N ALA A 209 -6.88 -13.95 21.69
CA ALA A 209 -7.71 -12.81 21.29
C ALA A 209 -7.99 -12.70 19.79
N PHE A 210 -7.03 -13.06 18.93
CA PHE A 210 -7.10 -12.81 17.50
C PHE A 210 -7.03 -14.09 16.67
N ILE A 211 -6.03 -14.94 16.95
CA ILE A 211 -5.77 -16.12 16.11
C ILE A 211 -6.90 -17.14 16.28
N GLN A 212 -7.32 -17.45 17.51
CA GLN A 212 -8.38 -18.44 17.75
C GLN A 212 -9.74 -17.99 17.18
N GLY A 213 -10.01 -16.68 17.21
CA GLY A 213 -11.23 -16.13 16.61
C GLY A 213 -11.27 -16.29 15.09
N GLU A 214 -10.12 -16.14 14.43
CA GLU A 214 -10.01 -16.32 12.98
C GLU A 214 -9.82 -17.80 12.57
N PHE A 215 -9.10 -18.58 13.37
CA PHE A 215 -8.72 -19.98 13.17
C PHE A 215 -9.26 -20.83 14.31
N SER A 216 -10.58 -21.04 14.32
CA SER A 216 -11.28 -21.75 15.39
C SER A 216 -10.83 -23.21 15.58
N ASP A 217 -10.22 -23.80 14.55
CA ASP A 217 -9.65 -25.14 14.53
C ASP A 217 -8.23 -25.20 15.10
N ALA A 218 -7.56 -24.05 15.28
CA ALA A 218 -6.24 -24.00 15.88
C ALA A 218 -6.33 -24.15 17.40
N ASP A 219 -5.52 -25.05 17.95
CA ASP A 219 -5.22 -25.12 19.37
C ASP A 219 -3.80 -24.63 19.68
N TRP A 220 -3.58 -24.24 20.94
CA TRP A 220 -2.29 -23.68 21.35
C TRP A 220 -1.11 -24.67 21.20
N PRO A 221 -1.19 -25.93 21.66
CA PRO A 221 -0.12 -26.91 21.44
C PRO A 221 0.23 -27.12 19.97
N GLY A 222 -0.77 -27.25 19.10
CA GLY A 222 -0.62 -27.42 17.66
C GLY A 222 -0.01 -26.20 17.00
N PHE A 223 -0.38 -25.00 17.45
CA PHE A 223 0.23 -23.75 17.01
C PHE A 223 1.72 -23.68 17.37
N LEU A 224 2.09 -24.01 18.61
CA LEU A 224 3.50 -24.09 19.03
C LEU A 224 4.29 -25.11 18.22
N LYS A 225 3.71 -26.29 17.97
CA LYS A 225 4.34 -27.33 17.14
C LYS A 225 4.61 -26.85 15.72
N GLN A 226 3.70 -26.07 15.13
CA GLN A 226 3.91 -25.48 13.81
C GLN A 226 5.01 -24.40 13.81
N ILE A 227 5.10 -23.59 14.86
CA ILE A 227 6.19 -22.62 15.05
C ILE A 227 7.54 -23.33 15.12
N GLU A 228 7.64 -24.39 15.92
CA GLU A 228 8.86 -25.19 16.06
C GLU A 228 9.26 -25.84 14.74
N SER A 229 8.29 -26.45 14.04
CA SER A 229 8.50 -27.05 12.72
C SER A 229 9.01 -26.02 11.71
N LEU A 230 8.37 -24.86 11.62
CA LEU A 230 8.78 -23.79 10.70
C LEU A 230 10.17 -23.24 11.05
N SER A 231 10.45 -23.02 12.33
CA SER A 231 11.78 -22.61 12.82
C SER A 231 12.87 -23.61 12.44
N GLY A 232 12.59 -24.91 12.59
CA GLY A 232 13.49 -26.00 12.17
C GLY A 232 13.75 -25.97 10.67
N VAL A 233 12.70 -25.83 9.85
CA VAL A 233 12.81 -25.73 8.39
C VAL A 233 13.65 -24.51 7.97
N LEU A 234 13.37 -23.33 8.51
CA LEU A 234 14.09 -22.10 8.13
C LEU A 234 15.57 -22.12 8.56
N LYS A 235 15.92 -22.85 9.62
CA LYS A 235 17.32 -23.08 10.00
C LYS A 235 18.03 -24.07 9.08
N ALA A 236 17.31 -25.07 8.55
CA ALA A 236 17.87 -26.12 7.71
C ALA A 236 18.03 -25.71 6.24
N VAL A 237 17.20 -24.80 5.73
CA VAL A 237 17.25 -24.34 4.34
C VAL A 237 18.37 -23.31 4.16
N GLN A 238 19.31 -23.56 3.23
CA GLN A 238 20.22 -22.52 2.74
C GLN A 238 19.43 -21.55 1.85
N ILE A 239 19.17 -20.34 2.36
CA ILE A 239 18.50 -19.30 1.59
C ILE A 239 19.59 -18.48 0.88
N PRO A 240 19.56 -18.33 -0.47
CA PRO A 240 20.51 -17.50 -1.18
C PRO A 240 20.57 -16.09 -0.59
N ASP A 241 21.78 -15.56 -0.40
CA ASP A 241 21.99 -14.24 0.18
C ASP A 241 21.18 -13.15 -0.56
N ILE A 242 20.24 -12.54 0.16
CA ILE A 242 19.55 -11.35 -0.34
C ILE A 242 20.53 -10.18 -0.23
N ARG A 243 21.32 -9.95 -1.28
CA ARG A 243 22.18 -8.77 -1.39
C ARG A 243 21.35 -7.52 -1.09
N PRO A 244 21.78 -6.63 -0.19
CA PRO A 244 21.20 -5.30 -0.11
C PRO A 244 21.37 -4.67 -1.48
N SER A 245 20.29 -4.10 -2.03
CA SER A 245 20.36 -3.37 -3.29
C SER A 245 21.12 -2.06 -3.05
N SER A 246 22.45 -2.12 -3.02
CA SER A 246 23.30 -0.95 -3.20
C SER A 246 23.24 -0.53 -4.66
N ALA A 247 22.20 0.22 -5.02
CA ALA A 247 22.10 0.94 -6.29
C ALA A 247 21.22 2.19 -6.14
N SER A 248 21.79 3.25 -5.58
CA SER A 248 21.81 4.51 -6.32
C SER A 248 23.12 4.49 -7.11
N PRO A 249 23.05 4.52 -8.46
CA PRO A 249 23.27 5.79 -9.13
C PRO A 249 22.40 5.96 -10.38
N THR A 250 21.70 7.09 -10.49
CA THR A 250 21.84 8.08 -11.58
C THR A 250 20.66 9.07 -11.57
N GLN A 251 20.79 10.10 -10.74
CA GLN A 251 20.53 11.45 -11.23
C GLN A 251 21.56 11.74 -12.33
N ASN A 252 21.36 11.24 -13.55
CA ASN A 252 22.12 11.69 -14.73
C ASN A 252 21.51 11.33 -16.09
N THR A 253 20.22 11.04 -16.17
CA THR A 253 19.52 10.79 -17.45
C THR A 253 18.71 11.99 -17.94
N ARG A 254 18.76 13.13 -17.25
CA ARG A 254 18.13 14.39 -17.72
C ARG A 254 19.11 15.41 -18.31
N SER A 255 20.43 15.24 -18.14
CA SER A 255 21.46 16.10 -18.77
C SER A 255 21.95 15.62 -20.14
N LYS A 256 21.49 14.45 -20.63
CA LYS A 256 21.85 13.94 -21.97
C LYS A 256 20.79 14.13 -23.06
N LEU A 257 19.66 14.77 -22.74
CA LEU A 257 18.60 15.09 -23.71
C LEU A 257 18.50 16.58 -24.09
N MET A 258 19.44 17.42 -23.64
CA MET A 258 19.50 18.84 -24.04
C MET A 258 20.73 19.23 -24.89
N ASN A 259 21.54 18.27 -25.36
CA ASN A 259 22.70 18.57 -26.22
C ASN A 259 22.56 18.13 -27.68
N ILE A 260 21.34 17.80 -28.14
CA ILE A 260 21.08 17.49 -29.57
C ILE A 260 20.50 18.72 -30.32
N ALA A 261 20.32 19.87 -29.65
CA ALA A 261 19.72 21.06 -30.26
C ALA A 261 20.69 22.24 -30.54
N ASN A 262 22.01 22.04 -30.48
CA ASN A 262 23.01 23.09 -30.73
C ASN A 262 24.20 22.62 -31.59
N GLN A 263 23.93 21.95 -32.71
CA GLN A 263 24.90 21.88 -33.80
C GLN A 263 24.50 22.86 -34.89
N ILE A 264 25.27 23.95 -34.94
CA ILE A 264 25.32 24.95 -36.01
C ILE A 264 25.61 24.22 -37.34
N PRO A 265 24.93 24.55 -38.45
CA PRO A 265 25.23 23.95 -39.74
C PRO A 265 26.62 24.38 -40.21
N ILE A 266 27.52 23.42 -40.37
CA ILE A 266 28.79 23.65 -41.05
C ILE A 266 28.50 23.76 -42.55
N TYR A 267 28.68 24.98 -43.07
CA TYR A 267 28.80 25.31 -44.48
C TYR A 267 29.78 24.36 -45.19
N VAL A 268 29.31 23.64 -46.21
CA VAL A 268 30.19 23.06 -47.24
C VAL A 268 30.23 24.07 -48.38
N MET A 269 31.29 24.87 -48.42
CA MET A 269 31.68 25.62 -49.60
C MET A 269 32.46 24.70 -50.54
N ASN A 270 32.01 24.63 -51.79
CA ASN A 270 32.78 24.16 -52.94
C ASN A 270 34.11 24.94 -53.04
N PRO A 271 35.24 24.28 -53.33
CA PRO A 271 36.32 24.89 -54.08
C PRO A 271 36.07 24.74 -55.59
N ALA A 272 36.39 25.81 -56.29
CA ALA A 272 36.11 26.07 -57.69
C ALA A 272 36.89 25.21 -58.70
N ALA A 273 36.45 25.34 -59.94
CA ALA A 273 37.04 24.86 -61.17
C ALA A 273 38.52 25.26 -61.36
N ALA A 274 39.26 24.35 -62.00
CA ALA A 274 40.26 24.60 -63.03
C ALA A 274 40.40 23.34 -63.89
#